data_AF-A0A3C1S0C9-F1
#
_entry.id   AF-A0A3C1S0C9-F1
#
_cell.length_a   1.000
_cell.length_b   1.000
_cell.length_c   1.000
_cell.angle_alpha   90.00
_cell.angle_beta   90.00
_cell.angle_gamma   90.00
#
_symmetry.space_group_name_H-M   'P 1'
#
loop_
_entity.id
_entity.type
_entity.pdbx_description
1 polymer ?
#
loop_
_entity_poly.entity_id
_entity_poly.type
_entity_poly.pdbx_seq_one_letter_code
_entity_poly.pdbx_strand_id
1 'polypeptide(L)'
;NDSLEYEITIVDVGFNSYLKTIARPRGFHSLKYLEMKNRFLVPIWNQRVANPSQFNPVVYENRIEYDFFTQYGYEVNYLLFQYFQFIQYKYRILLR
;
A
#
# COMPACT_ATOMS: atom_id res chain seq x y z
N ASN A 1 -5.50 -27.85 7.52
CA ASN A 1 -4.61 -27.30 6.48
C ASN A 1 -4.90 -25.82 6.53
N ASP A 2 -4.30 -25.18 7.54
CA ASP A 2 -4.65 -23.82 7.92
C ASP A 2 -4.00 -22.91 6.91
N SER A 3 -4.82 -22.31 6.04
CA SER A 3 -4.40 -21.25 5.15
C SER A 3 -3.72 -20.18 6.01
N LEU A 4 -2.44 -19.89 5.75
CA LEU A 4 -1.77 -18.79 6.42
C LEU A 4 -2.53 -17.49 6.12
N GLU A 5 -3.14 -16.90 7.15
CA GLU A 5 -3.76 -15.58 7.07
C GLU A 5 -2.66 -14.54 7.23
N TYR A 6 -2.42 -13.76 6.18
CA TYR A 6 -1.47 -12.66 6.22
C TYR A 6 -2.15 -11.43 6.81
N GLU A 7 -1.41 -10.69 7.64
CA GLU A 7 -1.83 -9.40 8.18
C GLU A 7 -0.88 -8.30 7.69
N ILE A 8 -1.42 -7.09 7.53
CA ILE A 8 -0.63 -5.88 7.29
C ILE A 8 -0.89 -4.88 8.41
N THR A 9 0.19 -4.40 9.03
CA THR A 9 0.13 -3.34 10.03
C THR A 9 0.62 -2.03 9.42
N ILE A 10 -0.23 -1.00 9.43
CA ILE A 10 0.10 0.34 8.95
C ILE A 10 0.11 1.29 10.15
N VAL A 11 1.28 1.84 10.45
CA VAL A 11 1.49 2.75 11.58
C VAL A 11 1.51 4.20 11.08
N ASP A 12 0.32 4.74 10.79
CA ASP A 12 0.15 6.17 10.50
C ASP A 12 -1.16 6.67 11.10
N VAL A 13 -1.08 7.70 11.94
CA VAL A 13 -2.23 8.28 12.67
C VAL A 13 -3.33 8.81 11.75
N GLY A 14 -2.99 9.22 10.53
CA GLY A 14 -3.94 9.74 9.55
C GLY A 14 -4.62 8.65 8.72
N PHE A 15 -4.05 7.44 8.66
CA PHE A 15 -4.49 6.42 7.72
C PHE A 15 -5.89 5.88 8.03
N ASN A 16 -6.18 5.59 9.30
CA ASN A 16 -7.51 5.12 9.72
C ASN A 16 -8.61 6.15 9.44
N SER A 17 -8.31 7.44 9.64
CA SER A 17 -9.24 8.53 9.33
C SER A 17 -9.48 8.64 7.82
N TYR A 18 -8.41 8.53 7.01
CA TYR A 18 -8.50 8.48 5.56
C TYR A 18 -9.35 7.31 5.06
N LEU A 19 -9.13 6.11 5.61
CA LEU A 19 -9.89 4.91 5.26
C LEU A 19 -11.39 5.06 5.47
N LYS A 20 -11.80 5.78 6.51
CA LYS A 20 -13.21 5.98 6.86
C LYS A 20 -13.89 7.09 6.07
N THR A 21 -13.13 8.08 5.59
CA THR A 21 -13.71 9.33 5.06
C THR A 21 -13.44 9.58 3.58
N ILE A 22 -12.34 9.05 3.04
CA ILE A 22 -11.86 9.39 1.68
C ILE A 22 -11.64 8.15 0.83
N ALA A 23 -11.15 7.07 1.41
CA ALA A 23 -10.87 5.84 0.69
C ALA A 23 -12.11 5.31 -0.03
N ARG A 24 -11.87 4.66 -1.17
CA ARG A 24 -12.92 3.86 -1.80
C ARG A 24 -13.27 2.71 -0.85
N PRO A 25 -14.56 2.41 -0.64
CA PRO A 25 -14.95 1.37 0.29
C PRO A 25 -14.47 -0.01 -0.18
N ARG A 26 -14.37 -0.94 0.77
CA ARG A 26 -14.13 -2.36 0.48
C ARG A 26 -15.17 -2.86 -0.52
N GLY A 27 -14.74 -3.73 -1.45
CA GLY A 27 -15.54 -4.23 -2.56
C GLY A 27 -15.55 -3.34 -3.81
N PHE A 28 -15.11 -2.07 -3.72
CA PHE A 28 -15.07 -1.18 -4.90
C PHE A 28 -14.08 -1.66 -5.97
N HIS A 29 -12.91 -2.13 -5.55
CA HIS A 29 -11.93 -2.77 -6.42
C HIS A 29 -11.92 -4.28 -6.17
N SER A 30 -11.81 -5.06 -7.25
CA SER A 30 -11.64 -6.52 -7.17
C SER A 30 -10.25 -6.90 -6.64
N LEU A 31 -10.12 -8.10 -6.07
CA LEU A 31 -8.83 -8.63 -5.61
C LEU A 31 -7.77 -8.56 -6.73
N LYS A 32 -8.10 -9.06 -7.93
CA LYS A 32 -7.19 -9.04 -9.09
C LYS A 32 -6.72 -7.63 -9.44
N TYR A 33 -7.59 -6.63 -9.34
CA TYR A 33 -7.20 -5.24 -9.57
C TYR A 33 -6.18 -4.77 -8.53
N LEU A 34 -6.45 -5.05 -7.26
CA LEU A 34 -5.60 -4.64 -6.14
C LEU A 34 -4.23 -5.32 -6.23
N GLU A 35 -4.18 -6.63 -6.47
CA GLU A 35 -2.94 -7.39 -6.67
C GLU A 35 -2.12 -6.83 -7.83
N MET A 36 -2.77 -6.54 -8.96
CA MET A 36 -2.11 -5.94 -10.11
C MET A 36 -1.54 -4.56 -9.75
N LYS A 37 -2.31 -3.70 -9.06
CA LYS A 37 -1.83 -2.37 -8.65
C LYS A 37 -0.66 -2.47 -7.68
N ASN A 38 -0.75 -3.31 -6.66
CA ASN A 38 0.31 -3.50 -5.67
C ASN A 38 1.59 -4.03 -6.32
N ARG A 39 1.47 -4.93 -7.31
CA ARG A 39 2.61 -5.42 -8.10
C ARG A 39 3.40 -4.31 -8.79
N PHE A 40 2.73 -3.24 -9.24
CA PHE A 40 3.40 -2.09 -9.84
C PHE A 40 3.88 -1.06 -8.81
N LEU A 41 3.07 -0.78 -7.79
CA LEU A 41 3.35 0.29 -6.83
C LEU A 41 4.45 -0.08 -5.82
N VAL A 42 4.55 -1.35 -5.41
CA VAL A 42 5.56 -1.78 -4.43
C VAL A 42 6.99 -1.57 -4.94
N PRO A 43 7.38 -1.98 -6.17
CA PRO A 43 8.72 -1.70 -6.69
C PRO A 43 9.04 -0.20 -6.76
N ILE A 44 8.09 0.63 -7.19
CA ILE A 44 8.27 2.09 -7.26
C ILE A 44 8.50 2.65 -5.85
N TRP A 45 7.68 2.24 -4.88
CA TRP A 45 7.84 2.63 -3.49
C TRP A 45 9.22 2.24 -2.95
N ASN A 46 9.60 0.97 -3.10
CA ASN A 46 10.87 0.45 -2.61
C ASN A 46 12.09 1.13 -3.26
N GLN A 47 11.98 1.49 -4.55
CA GLN A 47 13.01 2.26 -5.25
C GLN A 47 13.16 3.68 -4.68
N ARG A 48 12.05 4.32 -4.27
CA ARG A 48 12.09 5.64 -3.62
C ARG A 48 12.64 5.57 -2.20
N VAL A 49 12.22 4.58 -1.41
CA VAL A 49 12.79 4.30 -0.08
C VAL A 49 14.31 4.09 -0.14
N ALA A 50 14.79 3.39 -1.17
CA ALA A 50 16.22 3.11 -1.35
C ALA A 50 17.06 4.33 -1.77
N ASN A 51 16.44 5.46 -2.13
CA ASN A 51 17.14 6.62 -2.67
C ASN A 51 16.81 7.91 -1.87
N PRO A 52 17.20 7.97 -0.59
CA PRO A 52 16.86 9.09 0.30
C PRO A 52 17.52 10.42 -0.06
N SER A 53 18.56 10.41 -0.92
CA SER A 53 19.15 11.63 -1.46
C SER A 53 18.25 12.34 -2.48
N GLN A 54 17.32 11.60 -3.10
CA GLN A 54 16.37 12.12 -4.09
C GLN A 54 14.94 12.21 -3.54
N PHE A 55 14.57 11.34 -2.60
CA PHE A 55 13.21 11.23 -2.08
C PHE A 55 13.15 11.47 -0.57
N ASN A 56 12.15 12.23 -0.13
CA ASN A 56 12.01 12.60 1.28
C ASN A 56 11.74 11.36 2.17
N PRO A 57 12.63 11.02 3.11
CA PRO A 57 12.46 9.87 4.00
C PRO A 57 11.26 9.97 4.95
N VAL A 58 10.72 11.17 5.18
CA VAL A 58 9.47 11.40 5.95
C VAL A 58 8.22 10.96 5.17
N VAL A 59 8.36 10.77 3.85
CA VAL A 59 7.28 10.27 2.98
C VAL A 59 7.48 8.79 2.67
N TYR A 60 8.72 8.38 2.39
CA TYR A 60 9.07 7.02 2.01
C TYR A 60 9.93 6.38 3.10
N GLU A 61 9.27 5.66 4.01
CA GLU A 61 9.90 5.11 5.20
C GLU A 61 10.43 3.69 4.96
N ASN A 62 9.58 2.67 5.15
CA ASN A 62 9.97 1.28 5.14
C ASN A 62 9.79 0.63 3.77
N ARG A 63 10.71 -0.27 3.42
CA ARG A 63 10.52 -1.17 2.28
C ARG A 63 9.36 -2.12 2.56
N ILE A 64 8.67 -2.50 1.49
CA ILE A 64 7.53 -3.40 1.52
C ILE A 64 7.96 -4.70 0.83
N GLU A 65 8.04 -5.77 1.60
CA GLU A 65 8.31 -7.12 1.08
C GLU A 65 7.00 -7.75 0.61
N TYR A 66 6.70 -7.59 -0.66
CA TYR A 66 5.48 -8.11 -1.28
C TYR A 66 5.85 -9.13 -2.36
N ASP A 67 5.54 -10.40 -2.12
CA ASP A 67 5.75 -11.49 -3.06
C ASP A 67 4.54 -11.65 -3.99
N PHE A 68 4.78 -11.50 -5.29
CA PHE A 68 3.76 -11.55 -6.33
C PHE A 68 3.11 -12.92 -6.54
N PHE A 69 3.69 -13.99 -5.98
CA PHE A 69 3.17 -15.35 -6.05
C PHE A 69 2.42 -15.76 -4.77
N THR A 70 2.52 -14.94 -3.72
CA THR A 70 1.83 -15.18 -2.45
C THR A 70 0.40 -14.64 -2.48
N GLN A 71 -0.54 -15.45 -2.02
CA GLN A 71 -1.97 -15.09 -1.93
C GLN A 71 -2.28 -14.41 -0.59
N TYR A 72 -1.95 -13.13 -0.48
CA TYR A 72 -2.19 -12.35 0.75
C TYR A 72 -3.68 -12.12 1.08
N GLY A 73 -4.58 -12.39 0.13
CA GLY A 73 -6.02 -12.17 0.30
C GLY A 73 -6.43 -10.70 0.10
N TYR A 74 -7.74 -10.47 0.20
CA TYR A 74 -8.35 -9.18 -0.14
C TYR A 74 -7.93 -8.05 0.80
N GLU A 75 -8.00 -8.29 2.11
CA GLU A 75 -7.83 -7.21 3.09
C GLU A 75 -6.41 -6.64 3.05
N VAL A 76 -5.38 -7.51 3.00
CA VAL A 76 -3.98 -7.07 2.86
C VAL A 76 -3.79 -6.26 1.59
N ASN A 77 -4.28 -6.77 0.46
CA ASN A 77 -4.17 -6.08 -0.82
C ASN A 77 -4.89 -4.73 -0.86
N TYR A 78 -6.07 -4.66 -0.24
CA TYR A 78 -6.86 -3.44 -0.12
C TYR A 78 -6.15 -2.41 0.74
N LEU A 79 -5.70 -2.78 1.94
CA LEU A 79 -5.02 -1.87 2.86
C LEU A 79 -3.71 -1.35 2.28
N LEU A 80 -2.91 -2.22 1.65
CA LEU A 80 -1.67 -1.84 0.98
C LEU A 80 -1.92 -0.85 -0.16
N PHE A 81 -2.91 -1.13 -1.01
CA PHE A 81 -3.27 -0.23 -2.10
C PHE A 81 -3.75 1.13 -1.57
N GLN A 82 -4.62 1.13 -0.55
CA GLN A 82 -5.12 2.35 0.06
C GLN A 82 -4.03 3.13 0.78
N TYR A 83 -2.99 2.49 1.31
CA TYR A 83 -1.81 3.17 1.86
C TYR A 83 -1.10 4.00 0.78
N PHE A 84 -0.87 3.45 -0.41
CA PHE A 84 -0.30 4.23 -1.51
C PHE A 84 -1.20 5.42 -1.91
N GLN A 85 -2.52 5.22 -1.97
CA GLN A 85 -3.45 6.32 -2.25
C GLN A 85 -3.44 7.40 -1.16
N PHE A 86 -3.36 6.97 0.10
CA PHE A 86 -3.26 7.85 1.25
C PHE A 86 -1.99 8.70 1.20
N ILE A 87 -0.83 8.11 0.89
CA ILE A 87 0.43 8.85 0.78
C ILE A 87 0.37 9.89 -0.34
N GLN A 88 -0.18 9.52 -1.51
CA GLN A 88 -0.40 10.48 -2.60
C GLN A 88 -1.34 11.62 -2.20
N TYR A 89 -2.42 11.32 -1.47
CA TYR A 89 -3.36 12.32 -0.97
C TYR A 89 -2.72 13.25 0.07
N LYS A 90 -2.06 12.68 1.09
CA LYS A 90 -1.47 13.38 2.24
C LYS A 90 -0.34 14.33 1.81
N TYR A 91 0.55 13.87 0.94
CA TYR A 91 1.74 14.62 0.53
C TYR A 91 1.61 15.27 -0.85
N ARG A 92 0.47 15.13 -1.52
CA ARG A 92 0.22 15.67 -2.87
C ARG A 92 1.27 15.23 -3.90
N ILE A 93 1.70 13.97 -3.80
CA ILE A 93 2.66 13.35 -4.71
C ILE A 93 1.99 12.34 -5.63
N LEU A 94 2.74 11.86 -6.62
CA LEU A 94 2.30 10.84 -7.56
C LEU A 94 3.28 9.68 -7.58
N LEU A 95 2.75 8.47 -7.40
CA LEU A 95 3.43 7.20 -7.63
C LEU A 95 3.11 6.79 -9.07
N ARG A 96 4.12 6.86 -9.95
CA ARG A 96 4.05 6.57 -11.38
C ARG A 96 5.29 5.79 -11.76
#